data_AF-A0A969QPS2-F1
#
_entry.id   AF-A0A969QPS2-F1
#
_cell.length_a   1.000
_cell.length_b   1.000
_cell.length_c   1.000
_cell.angle_alpha   90.00
_cell.angle_beta   90.00
_cell.angle_gamma   90.00
#
_symmetry.space_group_name_H-M   'P 1'
#
loop_
_entity.id
_entity.type
_entity.pdbx_description
1 polymer ?
#
loop_
_entity_poly.entity_id
_entity_poly.type
_entity_poly.pdbx_seq_one_letter_code
_entity_poly.pdbx_strand_id
1 'polypeptide(L)'
;MENYRPHYEDLQQQVSQLQAIAAHRQDVAEFQSIFLKMQQGMGGVNEEKLGVKAQSYQTEINKQLRLLSIDLIFLKSARQSATHDQRWNLMGDRSCSSVATVRCSWHKYF
;
A
#
# COMPACT_ATOMS: atom_id res chain seq x y z
N MET A 1 13.66 3.83 22.99
CA MET A 1 12.52 3.38 22.16
C MET A 1 12.67 4.09 20.83
N GLU A 2 12.95 3.37 19.74
CA GLU A 2 13.00 3.96 18.40
C GLU A 2 11.62 4.57 18.12
N ASN A 3 11.56 5.83 17.67
CA ASN A 3 10.30 6.49 17.38
C ASN A 3 9.82 6.03 16.00
N TYR A 4 8.91 5.06 15.95
CA TYR A 4 8.37 4.49 14.71
C TYR A 4 7.27 5.35 14.06
N ARG A 5 6.79 6.37 14.78
CA ARG A 5 5.76 7.31 14.31
C ARG A 5 6.01 7.87 12.89
N PRO A 6 7.20 8.40 12.55
CA PRO A 6 7.46 8.94 11.21
C PRO A 6 7.29 7.92 10.09
N HIS A 7 7.63 6.64 10.33
CA HIS A 7 7.47 5.58 9.34
C HIS A 7 5.99 5.26 9.08
N TYR A 8 5.16 5.28 10.13
CA TYR A 8 3.72 5.09 9.97
C TYR A 8 3.03 6.30 9.34
N GLU A 9 3.46 7.52 9.67
CA GLU A 9 2.94 8.75 9.06
C GLU A 9 3.26 8.82 7.55
N ASP A 10 4.49 8.49 7.16
CA ASP A 10 4.91 8.41 5.76
C ASP A 10 4.12 7.32 5.01
N LEU A 11 3.96 6.15 5.61
CA LEU A 11 3.15 5.07 5.05
C LEU A 11 1.68 5.49 4.87
N GLN A 12 1.10 6.16 5.85
CA GLN A 12 -0.28 6.63 5.79
C GLN A 12 -0.46 7.66 4.66
N GLN A 13 0.52 8.54 4.47
CA GLN A 13 0.51 9.54 3.40
C GLN A 13 0.60 8.88 2.02
N GLN A 14 1.50 7.91 1.85
CA GLN A 14 1.68 7.19 0.58
C GLN A 14 0.47 6.33 0.21
N VAL A 15 -0.14 5.66 1.19
CA VAL A 15 -1.35 4.85 0.98
C VAL A 15 -2.56 5.74 0.63
N SER A 16 -2.65 6.94 1.20
CA SER A 16 -3.68 7.92 0.83
C SER A 16 -3.49 8.46 -0.59
N GLN A 17 -2.24 8.67 -1.02
CA GLN A 17 -1.93 9.06 -2.40
C GLN A 17 -2.27 7.94 -3.40
N LEU A 18 -1.98 6.68 -3.08
CA LEU A 18 -2.38 5.54 -3.91
C LEU A 18 -3.90 5.45 -4.07
N GLN A 19 -4.66 5.72 -3.00
CA GLN A 19 -6.12 5.76 -3.07
C GLN A 19 -6.61 6.89 -3.98
N ALA A 20 -6.01 8.08 -3.90
CA ALA A 20 -6.38 9.20 -4.78
C ALA A 20 -6.12 8.84 -6.25
N ILE A 21 -4.95 8.30 -6.58
CA ILE A 21 -4.61 7.89 -7.95
C ILE A 21 -5.54 6.78 -8.45
N ALA A 22 -5.80 5.76 -7.62
CA ALA A 22 -6.73 4.69 -7.95
C ALA A 22 -8.16 5.20 -8.16
N ALA A 23 -8.63 6.15 -7.35
CA ALA A 23 -9.96 6.74 -7.47
C ALA A 23 -10.11 7.58 -8.74
N HIS A 24 -9.07 8.31 -9.13
CA HIS A 24 -9.10 9.16 -10.33
C HIS A 24 -8.91 8.39 -11.64
N ARG A 25 -8.64 7.09 -11.58
CA ARG A 25 -8.26 6.28 -12.74
C ARG A 25 -7.05 6.81 -13.51
N GLN A 26 -6.19 7.58 -12.84
CA GLN A 26 -5.10 8.29 -13.49
C GLN A 26 -3.80 7.50 -13.41
N ASP A 27 -3.13 7.43 -14.56
CA ASP A 27 -1.74 7.05 -14.80
C ASP A 27 -1.16 5.89 -13.95
N VAL A 28 -1.09 4.72 -14.56
CA VAL A 28 -0.41 3.52 -14.02
C VAL A 28 1.06 3.81 -13.67
N ALA A 29 1.72 4.71 -14.40
CA ALA A 29 3.11 5.06 -14.13
C ALA A 29 3.25 5.86 -12.83
N GLU A 30 2.32 6.77 -12.56
CA GLU A 30 2.29 7.53 -11.31
C GLU A 30 2.00 6.61 -10.13
N PHE A 31 0.99 5.74 -10.27
CA PHE A 31 0.66 4.71 -9.27
C PHE A 31 1.87 3.82 -8.96
N GLN A 32 2.61 3.39 -9.98
CA GLN A 32 3.81 2.57 -9.82
C GLN A 32 4.93 3.33 -9.09
N SER A 33 5.10 4.63 -9.37
CA SER A 33 6.13 5.45 -8.72
C SER A 33 5.90 5.59 -7.21
N ILE A 34 4.65 5.80 -6.80
CA ILE A 34 4.27 5.90 -5.38
C ILE A 34 4.40 4.54 -4.71
N PHE A 35 3.98 3.48 -5.40
CA PHE A 35 4.12 2.12 -4.90
C PHE A 35 5.59 1.73 -4.64
N LEU A 36 6.50 2.08 -5.55
CA LEU A 36 7.95 1.86 -5.40
C LEU A 36 8.54 2.63 -4.21
N LYS A 37 8.16 3.90 -4.03
CA LYS A 37 8.58 4.70 -2.87
C LYS A 37 8.15 4.06 -1.55
N MET A 38 6.91 3.55 -1.49
CA MET A 38 6.39 2.88 -0.31
C MET A 38 7.11 1.58 0.02
N GLN A 39 7.43 0.79 -1.01
CA GLN A 39 8.18 -0.45 -0.83
C GLN A 39 9.60 -0.19 -0.30
N GLN A 40 10.22 0.93 -0.69
CA GLN A 40 11.54 1.35 -0.18
C GLN A 40 11.46 1.94 1.24
N GLY A 41 10.42 2.70 1.57
CA GLY A 41 10.22 3.30 2.89
C GLY A 41 10.04 2.27 4.02
N MET A 42 9.45 1.11 3.71
CA MET A 42 9.27 0.03 4.69
C MET A 42 10.46 -0.94 4.82
N GLY A 43 11.39 -0.95 3.85
CA GLY A 43 12.55 -1.87 3.86
C GLY A 43 13.58 -1.58 4.95
N GLY A 44 13.50 -0.42 5.62
CA GLY A 44 14.41 -0.02 6.70
C GLY A 44 13.91 -0.32 8.12
N VAL A 45 12.67 -0.79 8.28
CA VAL A 45 12.12 -1.07 9.61
C VAL A 45 12.61 -2.44 10.07
N ASN A 46 13.52 -2.45 11.05
CA ASN A 46 14.03 -3.68 11.63
C ASN A 46 12.92 -4.40 12.42
N GLU A 47 12.28 -5.38 11.78
CA GLU A 47 11.14 -6.15 12.31
C GLU A 47 11.44 -6.80 13.66
N GLU A 48 12.71 -7.12 13.94
CA GLU A 48 13.17 -7.73 15.19
C GLU A 48 13.04 -6.80 16.41
N LYS A 49 13.08 -5.48 16.19
CA LYS A 49 12.91 -4.49 17.27
C LYS A 49 11.44 -4.11 17.53
N LEU A 50 10.51 -4.60 16.72
CA LEU A 50 9.09 -4.32 16.89
C LEU A 50 8.49 -5.25 17.95
N GLY A 51 7.58 -4.72 18.76
CA GLY A 51 6.73 -5.56 19.58
C GLY A 51 5.89 -6.51 18.70
N VAL A 52 5.56 -7.70 19.21
CA VAL A 52 4.83 -8.78 18.49
C VAL A 52 3.63 -8.26 17.69
N LYS A 53 2.86 -7.34 18.27
CA LYS A 53 1.69 -6.77 17.59
C LYS A 53 2.12 -5.89 16.40
N ALA A 54 3.18 -5.09 16.51
CA ALA A 54 3.61 -4.16 15.46
C ALA A 54 4.22 -4.92 14.28
N GLN A 55 4.94 -6.01 14.58
CA GLN A 55 5.42 -6.96 13.59
C GLN A 55 4.26 -7.64 12.82
N SER A 56 3.17 -8.02 13.52
CA SER A 56 1.98 -8.58 12.88
C SER A 56 1.32 -7.60 11.90
N TYR A 57 1.21 -6.31 12.27
CA TYR A 57 0.68 -5.30 11.35
C TYR A 57 1.60 -5.03 10.18
N GLN A 58 2.92 -4.94 10.40
CA GLN A 58 3.86 -4.78 9.30
C GLN A 58 3.81 -5.96 8.32
N THR A 59 3.71 -7.18 8.84
CA THR A 59 3.51 -8.39 8.02
C THR A 59 2.23 -8.29 7.19
N GLU A 60 1.13 -7.86 7.80
CA GLU A 60 -0.14 -7.73 7.07
C GLU A 60 -0.09 -6.62 6.02
N ILE A 61 0.49 -5.46 6.35
CA ILE A 61 0.72 -4.37 5.39
C ILE A 61 1.57 -4.88 4.22
N ASN A 62 2.69 -5.56 4.49
CA ASN A 62 3.54 -6.16 3.46
C ASN A 62 2.78 -7.12 2.54
N LYS A 63 1.87 -7.95 3.08
CA LYS A 63 1.02 -8.82 2.27
C LYS A 63 0.10 -8.01 1.36
N GLN A 64 -0.59 -7.00 1.89
CA GLN A 64 -1.49 -6.15 1.10
C GLN A 64 -0.73 -5.42 -0.02
N LEU A 65 0.48 -4.92 0.26
CA LEU A 65 1.34 -4.32 -0.76
C LEU A 65 1.73 -5.32 -1.84
N ARG A 66 2.10 -6.54 -1.46
CA ARG A 66 2.46 -7.57 -2.43
C ARG A 66 1.28 -7.93 -3.34
N LEU A 67 0.07 -8.01 -2.81
CA LEU A 67 -1.14 -8.21 -3.62
C LEU A 67 -1.35 -7.06 -4.61
N LEU A 68 -1.21 -5.82 -4.15
CA LEU A 68 -1.33 -4.63 -4.98
C LEU A 68 -0.27 -4.59 -6.10
N SER A 69 0.95 -5.04 -5.82
CA SER A 69 2.03 -5.15 -6.82
C SER A 69 1.69 -6.13 -7.95
N ILE A 70 1.04 -7.25 -7.59
CA ILE A 70 0.60 -8.27 -8.55
C ILE A 70 -0.48 -7.66 -9.44
N ASP A 71 -1.47 -6.99 -8.85
CA ASP A 71 -2.53 -6.34 -9.60
C ASP A 71 -1.99 -5.27 -10.57
N LEU A 72 -0.98 -4.50 -10.17
CA LEU A 72 -0.25 -3.54 -11.01
C LEU A 72 0.42 -4.20 -12.24
N ILE A 73 1.10 -5.34 -12.05
CA ILE A 73 1.73 -6.10 -13.13
C ILE A 73 0.68 -6.64 -14.11
N PHE A 74 -0.45 -7.12 -13.58
CA PHE A 74 -1.58 -7.56 -14.41
C PHE A 74 -2.20 -6.40 -15.18
N LEU A 75 -2.34 -5.23 -14.56
CA LEU A 75 -2.85 -4.04 -15.22
C LEU A 75 -1.94 -3.59 -16.37
N LYS A 76 -0.61 -3.58 -16.16
CA LYS A 76 0.38 -3.27 -17.20
C LYS A 76 0.39 -4.27 -18.36
N SER A 77 0.08 -5.53 -18.10
CA SER A 77 0.06 -6.59 -19.14
C SER A 77 -1.30 -6.77 -19.81
N ALA A 78 -2.36 -6.16 -19.28
CA ALA A 78 -3.70 -6.20 -19.87
C ALA A 78 -3.74 -5.43 -21.19
N ARG A 79 -3.94 -6.16 -22.29
CA ARG A 79 -4.07 -5.60 -23.65
C ARG A 79 -5.52 -5.29 -24.05
N GLN A 80 -6.50 -5.81 -23.30
CA GLN A 80 -7.92 -5.60 -23.54
C GLN A 80 -8.46 -4.55 -22.58
N SER A 81 -9.16 -3.54 -23.12
CA SER A 81 -9.75 -2.44 -22.34
C SER A 81 -10.75 -2.92 -21.27
N ALA A 82 -11.57 -3.92 -21.59
CA ALA A 82 -12.51 -4.51 -20.64
C ALA A 82 -11.81 -5.13 -19.42
N THR A 83 -10.69 -5.84 -19.66
CA THR A 83 -9.86 -6.42 -18.59
C THR A 83 -9.13 -5.34 -17.80
N HIS A 84 -8.72 -4.26 -18.46
CA HIS A 84 -8.10 -3.11 -17.82
C HIS A 84 -9.07 -2.42 -16.85
N ASP A 85 -10.32 -2.19 -17.24
CA ASP A 85 -11.35 -1.57 -16.38
C ASP A 85 -11.72 -2.45 -15.18
N GLN A 86 -11.89 -3.77 -15.39
CA GLN A 86 -12.17 -4.71 -14.30
C GLN A 86 -11.03 -4.74 -13.27
N ARG A 87 -9.79 -4.75 -13.74
CA ARG A 87 -8.59 -4.76 -12.88
C ARG A 87 -8.40 -3.43 -12.17
N TRP A 88 -8.72 -2.32 -12.83
CA TRP A 88 -8.69 -1.01 -12.21
C TRP A 88 -9.64 -0.91 -11.02
N ASN A 89 -10.89 -1.36 -11.19
CA ASN A 89 -11.87 -1.38 -10.10
C ASN A 89 -11.40 -2.25 -8.94
N LEU A 90 -10.88 -3.44 -9.23
CA LEU A 90 -10.34 -4.35 -8.21
C LEU A 90 -9.15 -3.74 -7.46
N MET A 91 -8.26 -3.01 -8.16
CA MET A 91 -7.17 -2.27 -7.53
C MET A 91 -7.69 -1.14 -6.64
N GLY A 92 -8.72 -0.41 -7.08
CA GLY A 92 -9.39 0.61 -6.28
C GLY A 92 -9.91 0.05 -4.96
N ASP A 93 -10.66 -1.05 -5.02
CA ASP A 93 -11.23 -1.71 -3.83
C ASP A 93 -10.14 -2.20 -2.87
N ARG A 94 -9.06 -2.78 -3.41
CA ARG A 94 -7.92 -3.26 -2.61
C ARG A 94 -7.10 -2.13 -2.00
N SER A 95 -6.93 -1.02 -2.72
CA SER A 95 -6.28 0.18 -2.18
C SER A 95 -7.07 0.72 -0.99
N CYS A 96 -8.41 0.74 -1.08
CA CYS A 96 -9.28 1.16 0.02
C CYS A 96 -9.16 0.26 1.26
N SER A 97 -9.11 -1.07 1.06
CA SER A 97 -8.91 -2.04 2.15
C SER A 97 -7.52 -1.90 2.81
N SER A 98 -6.49 -1.62 2.01
CA SER A 98 -5.12 -1.38 2.49
C SER A 98 -5.03 -0.11 3.33
N VAL A 99 -5.69 0.98 2.90
CA VAL A 99 -5.83 2.24 3.67
C VAL A 99 -6.49 1.98 5.02
N ALA A 100 -7.60 1.23 5.02
CA ALA A 100 -8.31 0.89 6.25
C ALA A 100 -7.40 0.11 7.22
N THR A 101 -6.61 -0.83 6.70
CA THR A 101 -5.67 -1.62 7.50
C THR A 101 -4.57 -0.76 8.14
N VAL A 102 -3.97 0.16 7.38
CA VAL A 102 -2.93 1.07 7.89
C VAL A 102 -3.52 2.05 8.91
N ARG A 103 -4.68 2.68 8.64
CA ARG A 103 -5.35 3.59 9.59
C ARG A 103 -5.76 2.90 10.89
N CYS A 104 -6.34 1.69 10.81
CA CYS A 104 -6.73 0.91 11.98
C CYS A 104 -5.52 0.47 12.81
N SER A 105 -4.39 0.21 12.17
CA SER A 105 -3.14 -0.12 12.86
C SER A 105 -2.60 1.10 13.61
N TRP A 106 -2.59 2.28 13.00
CA TRP A 106 -2.10 3.52 13.63
C TRP A 106 -2.86 3.90 14.90
N HIS A 107 -4.20 3.87 14.87
CA HIS A 107 -5.08 4.14 16.03
C HIS A 107 -4.90 3.19 17.21
N LYS A 108 -4.19 2.06 17.04
CA LYS A 108 -3.96 1.08 18.11
C LYS A 108 -2.60 1.24 18.80
N TYR A 109 -1.68 2.04 18.25
CA TYR A 109 -0.34 2.28 18.85
C TYR A 109 -0.10 3.70 19.34
N PHE A 110 -0.95 4.64 18.94
CA PHE A 110 -0.92 6.05 19.34
C PHE A 110 -2.32 6.47 19.78
#